data_AF-A0A966F549-F1
#
_entry.id   AF-A0A966F549-F1
#
_cell.length_a   1.000
_cell.length_b   1.000
_cell.length_c   1.000
_cell.angle_alpha   90.00
_cell.angle_beta   90.00
_cell.angle_gamma   90.00
#
_symmetry.space_group_name_H-M   'P 1'
#
loop_
_entity.id
_entity.type
_entity.pdbx_description
1 polymer ?
#
loop_
_entity_poly.entity_id
_entity_poly.type
_entity_poly.pdbx_seq_one_letter_code
_entity_poly.pdbx_strand_id
1 'polypeptide(L)'
;MPHIVLENINATKEAYEAVQPFTNKIEGGMLKVMYKFINSTEQTVLIEALAIENGKNQNFFVQLSQKKSSLTVRLLPLTDPEKTNGVKSIMALIAKQIKDSNANIVYGKNNLEDFLIE
;
A
#
# COMPACT_ATOMS: atom_id res chain seq x y z
N MET A 1 -4.83 -8.55 -10.20
CA MET A 1 -3.83 -7.62 -9.65
C MET A 1 -4.17 -7.36 -8.18
N PRO A 2 -3.19 -7.42 -7.26
CA PRO A 2 -3.42 -7.13 -5.83
C PRO A 2 -4.02 -5.74 -5.61
N HIS A 3 -5.07 -5.67 -4.78
CA HIS A 3 -5.68 -4.41 -4.36
C HIS A 3 -6.46 -4.54 -3.05
N ILE A 4 -6.54 -3.42 -2.32
CA ILE A 4 -7.36 -3.22 -1.12
C ILE A 4 -8.13 -1.91 -1.30
N VAL A 5 -9.44 -1.93 -1.07
CA VAL A 5 -10.24 -0.70 -0.99
C VAL A 5 -10.36 -0.29 0.47
N LEU A 6 -10.19 1.01 0.73
CA LEU A 6 -10.49 1.66 2.00
C LEU A 6 -11.72 2.54 1.79
N GLU A 7 -12.75 2.32 2.59
CA GLU A 7 -13.99 3.10 2.56
C GLU A 7 -13.92 4.25 3.56
N ASN A 8 -14.81 5.24 3.40
CA ASN A 8 -14.93 6.42 4.28
C ASN A 8 -13.70 7.34 4.29
N ILE A 9 -13.01 7.45 3.16
CA ILE A 9 -11.90 8.39 2.95
C ILE A 9 -12.13 9.18 1.67
N ASN A 10 -11.98 10.49 1.75
CA ASN A 10 -12.39 11.43 0.69
C ASN A 10 -11.23 12.27 0.15
N ALA A 11 -9.99 12.04 0.58
CA ALA A 11 -8.83 12.75 0.06
C ALA A 11 -7.61 11.81 -0.04
N THR A 12 -7.00 11.76 -1.22
CA THR A 12 -5.74 11.02 -1.41
C THR A 12 -4.59 11.62 -0.59
N LYS A 13 -4.65 12.94 -0.30
CA LYS A 13 -3.69 13.64 0.55
C LYS A 13 -3.67 13.14 1.99
N GLU A 14 -4.83 12.85 2.59
CA GLU A 14 -4.90 12.27 3.92
C GLU A 14 -4.16 10.92 3.97
N ALA A 15 -4.37 10.07 2.96
CA ALA A 15 -3.67 8.81 2.83
C ALA A 15 -2.16 8.99 2.58
N TYR A 16 -1.77 9.99 1.78
CA TYR A 16 -0.38 10.35 1.59
C TYR A 16 0.28 10.73 2.92
N GLU A 17 -0.36 11.56 3.74
CA GLU A 17 0.18 12.00 5.03
C GLU A 17 0.26 10.86 6.04
N ALA A 18 -0.74 9.98 6.06
CA ALA A 18 -0.81 8.81 6.95
C ALA A 18 0.34 7.81 6.72
N VAL A 19 0.73 7.56 5.48
CA VAL A 19 1.76 6.56 5.18
C VAL A 19 3.16 7.05 5.57
N GLN A 20 3.79 6.33 6.49
CA GLN A 20 5.16 6.52 6.96
C GLN A 20 6.10 5.46 6.37
N PRO A 21 7.33 5.84 5.99
CA PRO A 21 8.38 4.88 5.63
C PRO A 21 8.63 3.86 6.74
N PHE A 22 8.91 2.62 6.38
CA PHE A 22 9.23 1.57 7.34
C PHE A 22 10.24 0.57 6.79
N THR A 23 10.83 -0.18 7.71
CA THR A 23 11.69 -1.32 7.42
C THR A 23 11.38 -2.45 8.39
N ASN A 24 10.86 -3.56 7.88
CA ASN A 24 10.56 -4.75 8.66
C ASN A 24 11.48 -5.88 8.22
N LYS A 25 12.27 -6.42 9.16
CA LYS A 25 13.05 -7.64 8.92
C LYS A 25 12.10 -8.83 8.96
N ILE A 26 12.25 -9.74 8.00
CA ILE A 26 11.49 -10.99 7.94
C ILE A 26 12.46 -12.16 7.87
N GLU A 27 11.97 -13.39 8.09
CA GLU A 27 12.76 -14.57 7.79
C GLU A 27 13.15 -14.57 6.30
N GLY A 28 14.43 -14.78 6.01
CA GLY A 28 14.93 -14.81 4.63
C GLY A 28 14.98 -13.45 3.91
N GLY A 29 14.74 -12.32 4.58
CA GLY A 29 14.86 -11.01 3.93
C GLY A 29 14.34 -9.80 4.69
N MET A 30 13.72 -8.85 3.96
CA MET A 30 13.31 -7.54 4.48
C MET A 30 12.22 -6.91 3.60
N LEU A 31 11.29 -6.20 4.23
CA LEU A 31 10.24 -5.41 3.59
C LEU A 31 10.46 -3.92 3.88
N LYS A 32 10.37 -3.08 2.86
CA LYS A 32 10.60 -1.64 2.98
C LYS A 32 9.58 -0.81 2.21
N VAL A 33 9.23 0.32 2.80
CA VAL A 33 8.58 1.46 2.13
C VAL A 33 9.50 2.67 2.34
N MET A 34 9.84 3.37 1.26
CA MET A 34 10.94 4.35 1.26
C MET A 34 10.43 5.76 0.97
N TYR A 35 9.90 6.00 -0.22
CA TYR A 35 9.48 7.30 -0.68
C TYR A 35 7.99 7.30 -1.07
N LYS A 36 7.38 8.46 -0.96
CA LYS A 36 6.00 8.71 -1.40
C LYS A 36 5.97 9.96 -2.27
N PHE A 37 5.21 9.89 -3.35
CA PHE A 37 5.06 10.96 -4.32
C PHE A 37 3.58 11.21 -4.54
N ILE A 38 3.16 12.48 -4.51
CA ILE A 38 1.80 12.88 -4.83
C ILE A 38 1.82 13.73 -6.09
N ASN A 39 0.89 13.49 -7.02
CA ASN A 39 0.80 14.29 -8.23
C ASN A 39 0.27 15.70 -7.94
N SER A 40 0.44 16.64 -8.88
CA SER A 40 0.05 18.05 -8.70
C SER A 40 -1.44 18.27 -8.48
N THR A 41 -2.30 17.32 -8.90
CA THR A 41 -3.75 17.37 -8.66
C THR A 41 -4.17 16.73 -7.34
N GLU A 42 -3.24 16.18 -6.56
CA GLU A 42 -3.48 15.46 -5.31
C GLU A 42 -4.48 14.27 -5.45
N GLN A 43 -4.60 13.70 -6.65
CA GLN A 43 -5.53 12.61 -6.96
C GLN A 43 -4.86 11.23 -6.99
N THR A 44 -3.54 11.20 -7.07
CA THR A 44 -2.79 9.94 -7.15
C THR A 44 -1.51 10.05 -6.36
N VAL A 45 -1.25 9.01 -5.57
CA VAL A 45 0.00 8.84 -4.83
C VAL A 45 0.70 7.58 -5.31
N LEU A 46 2.02 7.66 -5.45
CA LEU A 46 2.90 6.51 -5.65
C LEU A 46 3.77 6.32 -4.41
N ILE A 47 3.78 5.10 -3.89
CA ILE A 47 4.62 4.70 -2.75
C ILE A 47 5.65 3.71 -3.27
N GLU A 48 6.92 4.07 -3.13
CA GLU A 48 8.05 3.21 -3.49
C GLU A 48 8.28 2.16 -2.41
N ALA A 49 8.33 0.90 -2.83
CA ALA A 49 8.50 -0.24 -1.96
C ALA A 49 9.56 -1.22 -2.48
N LEU A 50 10.19 -1.92 -1.54
CA LEU A 50 11.15 -2.99 -1.80
C LEU A 50 10.79 -4.22 -0.96
N ALA A 51 10.56 -5.35 -1.63
CA ALA A 51 10.49 -6.66 -1.01
C ALA A 51 11.76 -7.44 -1.33
N ILE A 52 12.49 -7.86 -0.29
CA ILE A 52 13.61 -8.80 -0.36
C ILE A 52 13.14 -10.10 0.26
N GLU A 53 13.06 -11.17 -0.52
CA GLU A 53 12.65 -12.50 -0.07
C GLU A 53 13.53 -13.57 -0.73
N ASN A 54 14.17 -14.43 0.07
CA ASN A 54 14.93 -15.59 -0.42
C ASN A 54 15.97 -15.22 -1.49
N GLY A 55 16.67 -14.09 -1.30
CA GLY A 55 17.69 -13.59 -2.23
C GLY A 55 17.15 -12.89 -3.49
N LYS A 56 15.83 -12.76 -3.66
CA LYS A 56 15.22 -11.95 -4.71
C LYS A 56 14.87 -10.56 -4.20
N ASN A 57 15.31 -9.53 -4.92
CA ASN A 57 14.98 -8.13 -4.67
C ASN A 57 13.92 -7.66 -5.67
N GLN A 58 12.83 -7.08 -5.18
CA GLN A 58 11.73 -6.59 -6.00
C GLN A 58 11.40 -5.15 -5.60
N ASN A 59 11.81 -4.19 -6.43
CA ASN A 59 11.37 -2.80 -6.31
C ASN A 59 10.06 -2.62 -7.08
N PHE A 60 9.08 -1.97 -6.45
CA PHE A 60 7.78 -1.73 -7.08
C PHE A 60 7.11 -0.49 -6.51
N PHE A 61 6.05 -0.06 -7.19
CA PHE A 61 5.20 1.02 -6.70
C PHE A 61 3.83 0.51 -6.28
N VAL A 62 3.33 1.04 -5.17
CA VAL A 62 1.92 0.97 -4.78
C VAL A 62 1.28 2.29 -5.16
N GLN A 63 0.18 2.23 -5.90
CA GLN A 63 -0.61 3.39 -6.26
C GLN A 63 -1.79 3.54 -5.29
N LEU A 64 -1.96 4.74 -4.75
CA LEU A 64 -3.19 5.16 -4.08
C LEU A 64 -3.98 6.05 -5.03
N SER A 65 -5.26 5.75 -5.21
CA SER A 65 -6.15 6.57 -6.03
C SER A 65 -7.55 6.59 -5.45
N GLN A 66 -8.12 7.79 -5.35
CA GLN A 66 -9.48 7.98 -4.86
C GLN A 66 -10.53 7.70 -5.92
N LYS A 67 -11.68 7.16 -5.50
CA LYS A 67 -12.91 7.07 -6.28
C LYS A 67 -14.10 7.34 -5.37
N LYS A 68 -14.77 8.49 -5.54
CA LYS A 68 -15.87 8.92 -4.65
C LYS A 68 -15.41 8.92 -3.17
N SER A 69 -16.08 8.16 -2.32
CA SER A 69 -15.81 8.03 -0.88
C SER A 69 -14.90 6.86 -0.52
N SER A 70 -14.11 6.37 -1.47
CA SER A 70 -13.16 5.30 -1.24
C SER A 70 -11.80 5.60 -1.85
N LEU A 71 -10.78 4.97 -1.29
CA LEU A 71 -9.42 4.97 -1.78
C LEU A 71 -9.02 3.54 -2.14
N THR A 72 -8.42 3.35 -3.31
CA THR A 72 -7.85 2.06 -3.69
C THR A 72 -6.35 2.07 -3.46
N VAL A 73 -5.87 1.14 -2.64
CA VAL A 73 -4.45 0.74 -2.52
C VAL A 73 -4.21 -0.38 -3.53
N ARG A 74 -3.44 -0.15 -4.58
CA ARG A 74 -3.20 -1.16 -5.64
C ARG A 74 -1.74 -1.25 -6.02
N LEU A 75 -1.30 -2.43 -6.45
CA LEU A 75 -0.02 -2.57 -7.12
C LEU A 75 -0.04 -1.75 -8.42
N LEU A 76 1.01 -0.97 -8.70
CA LEU A 76 1.14 -0.26 -9.96
C LEU A 76 1.44 -1.29 -11.08
N PRO A 77 0.60 -1.40 -12.13
CA PRO A 77 0.82 -2.38 -13.19
C PRO A 77 2.16 -2.25 -13.91
N LEU A 78 2.75 -1.05 -13.94
CA LEU A 78 3.99 -0.77 -14.66
C LEU A 78 5.24 -1.37 -14.02
N THR A 79 5.21 -1.68 -12.72
CA THR A 79 6.35 -2.32 -12.03
C THR A 79 6.26 -3.84 -11.97
N ASP A 80 5.03 -4.39 -12.08
CA ASP A 80 4.68 -5.82 -12.12
C ASP A 80 5.63 -6.81 -11.41
N PRO A 81 5.86 -6.69 -10.08
CA PRO A 81 6.63 -7.70 -9.34
C PRO A 81 5.93 -9.07 -9.32
N GLU A 82 6.71 -10.11 -8.98
CA GLU A 82 6.15 -11.37 -8.50
C GLU A 82 5.30 -11.09 -7.25
N LYS A 83 4.06 -11.59 -7.22
CA LYS A 83 3.09 -11.33 -6.15
C LYS A 83 3.36 -12.24 -4.94
N THR A 84 4.57 -12.17 -4.42
CA THR A 84 5.05 -12.89 -3.24
C THR A 84 4.30 -12.43 -1.98
N ASN A 85 4.48 -13.15 -0.88
CA ASN A 85 3.91 -12.78 0.40
C ASN A 85 4.44 -11.42 0.86
N GLY A 86 5.73 -11.13 0.69
CA GLY A 86 6.31 -9.82 1.02
C GLY A 86 5.67 -8.66 0.28
N VAL A 87 5.41 -8.79 -1.02
CA VAL A 87 4.71 -7.75 -1.81
C VAL A 87 3.31 -7.51 -1.26
N LYS A 88 2.55 -8.57 -0.97
CA LYS A 88 1.19 -8.48 -0.42
C LYS A 88 1.19 -7.89 0.99
N SER A 89 2.13 -8.29 1.85
CA SER A 89 2.31 -7.78 3.21
C SER A 89 2.62 -6.29 3.22
N ILE A 90 3.49 -5.81 2.32
CA ILE A 90 3.76 -4.36 2.19
C ILE A 90 2.47 -3.61 1.85
N MET A 91 1.69 -4.11 0.89
CA MET A 91 0.43 -3.48 0.50
C MET A 91 -0.58 -3.43 1.65
N ALA A 92 -0.68 -4.51 2.43
CA ALA A 92 -1.56 -4.57 3.58
C ALA A 92 -1.08 -3.64 4.72
N LEU A 93 0.22 -3.54 4.97
CA LEU A 93 0.80 -2.60 5.95
C LEU A 93 0.53 -1.15 5.56
N ILE A 94 0.65 -0.81 4.27
CA ILE A 94 0.28 0.52 3.76
C ILE A 94 -1.21 0.79 4.00
N ALA A 95 -2.09 -0.16 3.66
CA ALA A 95 -3.53 -0.03 3.86
C ALA A 95 -3.88 0.13 5.35
N LYS A 96 -3.20 -0.61 6.23
CA LYS A 96 -3.37 -0.48 7.69
C LYS A 96 -2.99 0.90 8.20
N GLN A 97 -1.85 1.45 7.79
CA GLN A 97 -1.45 2.80 8.23
C GLN A 97 -2.49 3.86 7.87
N ILE A 98 -3.13 3.73 6.70
CA ILE A 98 -4.20 4.64 6.27
C ILE A 98 -5.49 4.37 7.06
N LYS A 99 -5.85 3.10 7.29
CA LYS A 99 -7.01 2.75 8.14
C LYS A 99 -6.86 3.32 9.56
N ASP A 100 -5.68 3.14 10.16
CA ASP A 100 -5.43 3.54 11.55
C ASP A 100 -5.33 5.06 11.74
N SER A 101 -5.22 5.85 10.67
CA SER A 101 -5.19 7.32 10.77
C SER A 101 -6.56 7.93 11.11
N ASN A 102 -7.65 7.19 10.91
CA ASN A 102 -9.01 7.64 11.24
C ASN A 102 -9.91 6.44 11.50
N ALA A 103 -10.48 6.35 12.71
CA ALA A 103 -11.33 5.23 13.15
C ALA A 103 -12.59 4.99 12.27
N ASN A 104 -12.98 5.95 11.44
CA ASN A 104 -14.10 5.79 10.50
C ASN A 104 -13.70 5.04 9.22
N ILE A 105 -12.41 4.96 8.90
CA ILE A 105 -11.91 4.25 7.72
C ILE A 105 -11.98 2.76 7.98
N VAL A 106 -12.55 2.02 7.01
CA VAL A 106 -12.71 0.57 7.11
C VAL A 106 -12.22 -0.11 5.84
N TYR A 107 -11.81 -1.37 5.97
CA TYR A 107 -11.51 -2.21 4.80
C TYR A 107 -12.80 -2.47 4.02
N GLY A 108 -12.73 -2.29 2.70
CA GLY A 108 -13.77 -2.62 1.74
C GLY A 108 -13.38 -3.85 0.91
N LYS A 109 -13.90 -3.90 -0.32
CA LYS A 109 -13.61 -5.00 -1.26
C LYS A 109 -12.11 -5.12 -1.54
N ASN A 110 -11.55 -6.31 -1.39
CA ASN A 110 -10.13 -6.55 -1.59
C ASN A 110 -9.88 -7.99 -2.10
N ASN A 111 -8.64 -8.29 -2.47
CA ASN A 111 -8.19 -9.65 -2.76
C ASN A 111 -6.92 -10.03 -1.97
N LEU A 112 -6.74 -9.42 -0.80
CA LEU A 112 -5.60 -9.58 0.10
C LEU A 112 -6.05 -9.83 1.55
N GLU A 113 -7.23 -10.43 1.74
CA GLU A 113 -7.87 -10.63 3.05
C GLU A 113 -6.92 -11.31 4.05
N ASP A 114 -6.24 -12.38 3.62
CA ASP A 114 -5.28 -13.14 4.44
C ASP A 114 -4.05 -12.33 4.92
N PHE A 115 -3.85 -11.13 4.38
CA PHE A 115 -2.75 -10.24 4.71
C PHE A 115 -3.20 -9.00 5.49
N LEU A 116 -4.52 -8.76 5.59
CA LEU A 116 -5.04 -7.62 6.34
C LEU A 116 -4.70 -7.77 7.83
N ILE A 117 -4.44 -6.63 8.45
CA ILE A 117 -4.10 -6.53 9.87
C ILE A 117 -5.15 -5.61 10.50
N GLU A 118 -5.76 -6.05 11.59
CA GLU A 118 -6.75 -5.28 12.36
C GLU A 118 -6.13 -4.03 13.00
#